data_AF-A0A653DHD2-F1
#
_entry.id   AF-A0A653DHD2-F1
#
_cell.length_a   1.000
_cell.length_b   1.000
_cell.length_c   1.000
_cell.angle_alpha   90.00
_cell.angle_beta   90.00
_cell.angle_gamma   90.00
#
_symmetry.space_group_name_H-M   'P 1'
#
loop_
_entity.id
_entity.type
_entity.pdbx_description
1 polymer ?
#
loop_
_entity_poly.entity_id
_entity_poly.type
_entity_poly.pdbx_seq_one_letter_code
_entity_poly.pdbx_strand_id
1 'polypeptide(L)'
;ERFYNSRSDHTVCRFSFQKNPTGIIPIFEFRQLSCIYLKWLNISTIEQNFYPDLESGREAVRNGSSWGVVHFTKNFTNALVARMLDGPKATPDTLYMSEVDIWLDTSNQQIAYTLQRDLHQGFYNFSAEILKECYVNPHLITPPLLYRDPIYGFDRPTFTAFAAPGVL
;
A
#
# COMPACT_ATOMS: atom_id res chain seq x y z
N GLU A 1 11.89 -6.68 -0.71
CA GLU A 1 12.10 -6.44 -2.15
C GLU A 1 13.14 -5.33 -2.32
N ARG A 2 14.11 -5.44 -3.24
CA ARG A 2 14.98 -4.30 -3.59
C ARG A 2 14.26 -3.53 -4.70
N PHE A 3 14.15 -2.21 -4.56
CA PHE A 3 13.57 -1.33 -5.57
C PHE A 3 14.39 -1.45 -6.86
N TYR A 4 13.83 -2.18 -7.84
CA TYR A 4 14.48 -2.47 -9.11
C TYR A 4 14.10 -1.39 -10.13
N ASN A 5 15.11 -0.89 -10.83
CA ASN A 5 15.01 0.22 -11.77
C ASN A 5 14.01 -0.11 -12.89
N SER A 6 13.05 0.80 -13.09
CA SER A 6 11.92 0.66 -14.01
C SER A 6 12.35 0.79 -15.48
N ARG A 7 12.69 -0.33 -16.11
CA ARG A 7 12.52 -0.56 -17.56
C ARG A 7 12.62 -2.06 -17.84
N SER A 8 11.68 -2.55 -18.64
CA SER A 8 11.51 -3.93 -19.13
C SER A 8 10.70 -4.89 -18.22
N ASP A 9 9.59 -5.32 -18.83
CA ASP A 9 8.57 -6.29 -18.41
C ASP A 9 7.35 -5.72 -17.66
N HIS A 10 6.30 -5.48 -18.46
CA HIS A 10 4.99 -4.96 -18.06
C HIS A 10 4.02 -6.06 -17.61
N THR A 11 4.48 -7.30 -17.49
CA THR A 11 3.61 -8.42 -17.13
C THR A 11 3.35 -8.43 -15.62
N VAL A 12 2.19 -7.91 -15.20
CA VAL A 12 1.78 -7.88 -13.77
C VAL A 12 1.51 -9.30 -13.25
N CYS A 13 1.05 -10.17 -14.14
CA CYS A 13 0.56 -11.50 -13.83
C CYS A 13 1.06 -12.49 -14.88
N ARG A 14 1.90 -13.44 -14.47
CA ARG A 14 2.32 -14.53 -15.36
C ARG A 14 1.36 -15.69 -15.22
N PHE A 15 0.64 -16.00 -16.30
CA PHE A 15 -0.16 -17.20 -16.39
C PHE A 15 0.75 -18.40 -16.66
N SER A 16 0.63 -19.44 -15.85
CA SER A 16 1.34 -20.70 -16.09
C SER A 16 0.52 -21.90 -15.66
N PHE A 17 0.98 -23.09 -16.02
CA PHE A 17 0.31 -24.35 -15.72
C PHE A 17 1.16 -25.16 -14.74
N GLN A 18 0.58 -25.52 -13.59
CA GLN A 18 1.24 -26.39 -12.63
C GLN A 18 0.62 -27.79 -12.68
N LYS A 19 1.47 -28.82 -12.77
CA LYS A 19 1.06 -30.22 -12.73
C LYS A 19 0.91 -30.67 -11.28
N ASN A 20 -0.27 -31.17 -10.93
CA ASN A 20 -0.61 -31.76 -9.64
C ASN A 20 -1.08 -33.23 -9.86
N PRO A 21 -1.15 -34.11 -8.83
CA PRO A 21 -1.60 -35.50 -8.99
C PRO A 21 -2.99 -35.66 -9.60
N THR A 22 -3.85 -34.63 -9.47
CA THR A 22 -5.22 -34.60 -9.98
C THR A 22 -5.36 -33.94 -11.35
N GLY A 23 -4.29 -33.41 -11.96
CA GLY A 23 -4.32 -32.79 -13.28
C GLY A 23 -3.43 -31.55 -13.41
N ILE A 24 -3.63 -30.81 -14.51
CA ILE A 24 -2.94 -29.54 -14.79
C ILE A 24 -3.86 -28.40 -14.33
N ILE A 25 -3.38 -27.56 -13.43
CA ILE A 25 -4.12 -26.40 -12.92
C ILE A 25 -3.49 -25.08 -13.41
N PRO A 26 -4.29 -24.10 -13.83
CA PRO A 26 -3.79 -22.76 -14.11
C PRO A 26 -3.37 -22.08 -12.80
N ILE A 27 -2.20 -21.43 -12.82
CA ILE A 27 -1.69 -20.64 -11.70
C ILE A 27 -1.32 -19.23 -12.18
N PHE A 28 -1.53 -18.26 -11.31
CA PHE A 28 -1.19 -16.86 -11.54
C PHE A 28 -0.01 -16.49 -10.64
N GLU A 29 1.08 -16.03 -11.26
CA GLU A 29 2.25 -15.53 -10.53
C GLU A 29 2.26 -14.01 -10.58
N PHE A 30 2.06 -13.37 -9.42
CA PHE A 30 2.17 -11.92 -9.27
C PHE A 30 3.60 -11.53 -8.87
N ARG A 31 4.09 -10.42 -9.43
CA ARG A 31 5.43 -9.91 -9.10
C ARG A 31 5.40 -8.42 -8.87
N GLN A 32 6.21 -7.95 -7.91
CA GLN A 32 6.47 -6.52 -7.67
C GLN A 32 5.19 -5.72 -7.36
N LEU A 33 4.26 -6.29 -6.60
CA LEU A 33 2.97 -5.65 -6.31
C LEU A 33 3.13 -4.31 -5.56
N SER A 34 4.16 -4.19 -4.74
CA SER A 34 4.55 -2.92 -4.08
C SER A 34 4.83 -1.82 -5.11
N CYS A 35 5.73 -2.07 -6.06
CA CYS A 35 6.08 -1.13 -7.12
C CYS A 35 4.90 -0.79 -8.04
N ILE A 36 4.04 -1.77 -8.33
CA ILE A 36 2.87 -1.55 -9.18
C ILE A 36 1.87 -0.66 -8.45
N TYR A 37 1.60 -0.91 -7.16
CA TYR A 37 0.75 -0.03 -6.37
C TYR A 37 1.24 1.41 -6.36
N LEU A 38 2.55 1.65 -6.19
CA LEU A 38 3.13 2.99 -6.23
C LEU A 38 2.91 3.73 -7.56
N LYS A 39 2.78 3.02 -8.69
CA LYS A 39 2.46 3.62 -10.00
C LYS A 39 1.00 4.08 -10.11
N TRP A 40 0.12 3.55 -9.27
CA TRP A 40 -1.29 3.93 -9.23
C TRP A 40 -1.58 5.10 -8.30
N LEU A 41 -0.57 5.60 -7.59
CA LEU A 41 -0.69 6.83 -6.80
C LEU A 41 -0.79 8.05 -7.72
N ASN A 42 -1.60 9.03 -7.31
CA ASN A 42 -1.82 10.23 -8.08
C ASN A 42 -0.58 11.13 -8.09
N ILE A 43 0.13 11.18 -9.20
CA ILE A 43 1.36 11.98 -9.37
C ILE A 43 1.13 13.50 -9.31
N SER A 44 -0.13 13.97 -9.42
CA SER A 44 -0.44 15.39 -9.29
C SER A 44 -0.52 15.86 -7.83
N THR A 45 -0.64 14.93 -6.88
CA THR A 45 -0.78 15.21 -5.44
C THR A 45 0.32 14.59 -4.60
N ILE A 46 0.92 13.48 -5.05
CA ILE A 46 1.95 12.74 -4.31
C ILE A 46 3.26 12.73 -5.10
N GLU A 47 4.27 13.41 -4.54
CA GLU A 47 5.66 13.27 -4.93
C GLU A 47 6.31 12.12 -4.15
N GLN A 48 6.92 11.16 -4.85
CA GLN A 48 7.47 9.94 -4.25
C GLN A 48 8.98 10.05 -4.08
N ASN A 49 9.45 10.05 -2.84
CA ASN A 49 10.87 10.00 -2.47
C ASN A 49 11.21 8.62 -1.88
N PHE A 50 12.23 7.96 -2.47
CA PHE A 50 12.62 6.60 -2.07
C PHE A 50 13.76 6.63 -1.06
N TYR A 51 13.58 5.87 0.03
CA TYR A 51 14.56 5.73 1.10
C TYR A 51 15.02 4.26 1.24
N PRO A 52 16.27 4.01 1.64
CA PRO A 52 16.82 2.65 1.72
C PRO A 52 16.22 1.82 2.87
N ASP A 53 15.70 2.47 3.91
CA ASP A 53 15.15 1.83 5.10
C ASP A 53 14.03 2.69 5.71
N LEU A 54 13.26 2.07 6.61
CA LEU A 54 12.13 2.73 7.25
C LEU A 54 12.57 3.92 8.11
N GLU A 55 13.68 3.83 8.84
CA GLU A 55 14.08 4.88 9.77
C GLU A 55 14.54 6.14 9.02
N SER A 56 15.29 5.98 7.92
CA SER A 56 15.66 7.12 7.07
C SER A 56 14.43 7.80 6.44
N GLY A 57 13.41 7.03 6.05
CA GLY A 57 12.13 7.60 5.61
C GLY A 57 11.40 8.34 6.73
N ARG A 58 11.32 7.78 7.94
CA ARG A 58 10.68 8.43 9.10
C ARG A 58 11.39 9.71 9.48
N GLU A 59 12.72 9.74 9.40
CA GLU A 59 13.51 10.94 9.67
C GLU A 59 13.23 12.05 8.64
N ALA A 60 12.99 11.71 7.37
CA ALA A 60 12.57 12.68 6.37
C ALA A 60 11.21 13.31 6.67
N VAL A 61 10.32 12.60 7.38
CA VAL A 61 9.09 13.22 7.90
C VAL A 61 9.39 14.08 9.11
N ARG A 62 10.23 13.61 10.05
CA ARG A 62 10.60 14.37 11.25
C ARG A 62 11.25 15.72 10.93
N ASN A 63 12.04 15.79 9.87
CA ASN A 63 12.71 17.02 9.45
C ASN A 63 11.90 17.88 8.45
N GLY A 64 10.67 17.48 8.13
CA GLY A 64 9.77 18.20 7.23
C GLY A 64 10.07 18.06 5.74
N SER A 65 10.95 17.14 5.33
CA SER A 65 11.24 16.85 3.92
C SER A 65 10.16 15.97 3.27
N SER A 66 9.25 15.37 4.04
CA SER A 66 8.18 14.52 3.54
C SER A 66 6.96 14.59 4.46
N TRP A 67 5.76 14.44 3.89
CA TRP A 67 4.50 14.46 4.64
C TRP A 67 4.07 13.09 5.18
N GLY A 68 4.77 12.03 4.79
CA GLY A 68 4.50 10.67 5.25
C GLY A 68 5.47 9.66 4.68
N VAL A 69 5.38 8.44 5.19
CA VAL A 69 6.17 7.28 4.79
C VAL A 69 5.24 6.13 4.54
N VAL A 70 5.44 5.46 3.41
CA VAL A 70 4.80 4.19 3.06
C VAL A 70 5.86 3.11 3.08
N HIS A 71 5.60 2.02 3.78
CA HIS A 71 6.54 0.91 3.93
C HIS A 71 5.87 -0.41 3.57
N PHE A 72 6.60 -1.22 2.82
CA PHE A 72 6.21 -2.58 2.45
C PHE A 72 7.14 -3.57 3.13
N THR A 73 6.58 -4.64 3.69
CA THR A 73 7.41 -5.71 4.25
C THR A 73 8.19 -6.43 3.14
N LYS A 74 9.28 -7.13 3.51
CA LYS A 74 10.13 -7.82 2.53
C LYS A 74 9.38 -8.86 1.69
N ASN A 75 8.31 -9.44 2.22
CA ASN A 75 7.50 -10.50 1.62
C ASN A 75 6.12 -10.02 1.17
N PHE A 76 5.94 -8.71 1.02
CA PHE A 76 4.66 -8.08 0.72
C PHE A 76 3.92 -8.74 -0.45
N THR A 77 4.57 -8.90 -1.62
CA THR A 77 3.92 -9.49 -2.80
C THR A 77 3.37 -10.89 -2.51
N ASN A 78 4.18 -11.77 -1.93
CA ASN A 78 3.77 -13.16 -1.65
C ASN A 78 2.69 -13.22 -0.57
N ALA A 79 2.83 -12.42 0.49
CA ALA A 79 1.87 -12.38 1.58
C ALA A 79 0.53 -11.80 1.13
N LEU A 80 0.55 -10.78 0.25
CA LEU A 80 -0.66 -10.20 -0.30
C LEU A 80 -1.40 -11.23 -1.18
N VAL A 81 -0.71 -11.97 -2.04
CA VAL A 81 -1.31 -13.07 -2.81
C VAL A 81 -1.88 -14.16 -1.90
N ALA A 82 -1.13 -14.59 -0.88
CA ALA A 82 -1.61 -15.58 0.07
C ALA A 82 -2.87 -15.09 0.81
N ARG A 83 -2.91 -13.81 1.21
CA ARG A 83 -4.10 -13.18 1.81
C ARG A 83 -5.31 -13.24 0.88
N MET A 84 -5.14 -13.03 -0.43
CA MET A 84 -6.23 -13.15 -1.41
C MET A 84 -6.77 -14.58 -1.49
N LEU A 85 -5.86 -15.57 -1.53
CA LEU A 85 -6.21 -16.98 -1.70
C LEU A 85 -6.83 -17.58 -0.43
N ASP A 86 -6.26 -17.26 0.73
CA ASP A 86 -6.70 -17.78 2.03
C ASP A 86 -7.96 -17.08 2.53
N GLY A 87 -8.17 -15.81 2.12
CA GLY A 87 -9.31 -15.00 2.50
C GLY A 87 -9.49 -14.98 4.03
N PRO A 88 -10.65 -15.37 4.57
CA PRO A 88 -10.88 -15.45 6.02
C PRO A 88 -9.96 -16.40 6.80
N LYS A 89 -9.24 -17.30 6.12
CA LYS A 89 -8.34 -18.29 6.74
C LYS A 89 -6.89 -17.81 6.78
N ALA A 90 -6.59 -16.60 6.33
CA ALA A 90 -5.24 -16.06 6.31
C ALA A 90 -4.62 -16.05 7.72
N THR A 91 -3.37 -16.49 7.83
CA THR A 91 -2.67 -16.53 9.12
C THR A 91 -2.30 -15.12 9.61
N PRO A 92 -2.08 -14.92 10.92
CA PRO A 92 -1.63 -13.64 11.44
C PRO A 92 -0.36 -13.11 10.76
N ASP A 93 0.59 -13.99 10.43
CA ASP A 93 1.81 -13.61 9.72
C ASP A 93 1.52 -13.17 8.28
N THR A 94 0.61 -13.87 7.59
CA THR A 94 0.14 -13.48 6.25
C THR A 94 -0.49 -12.08 6.30
N LEU A 95 -1.34 -11.84 7.29
CA LEU A 95 -2.00 -10.54 7.48
C LEU A 95 -0.96 -9.44 7.69
N TYR A 96 -0.04 -9.61 8.66
CA TYR A 96 1.01 -8.64 8.95
C TYR A 96 1.95 -8.38 7.77
N MET A 97 2.42 -9.43 7.08
CA MET A 97 3.34 -9.24 5.94
C MET A 97 2.67 -8.62 4.72
N SER A 98 1.34 -8.77 4.59
CA SER A 98 0.55 -8.18 3.50
C SER A 98 0.14 -6.74 3.75
N GLU A 99 0.39 -6.19 4.93
CA GLU A 99 0.05 -4.80 5.27
C GLU A 99 1.02 -3.81 4.60
N VAL A 100 0.44 -2.66 4.23
CA VAL A 100 1.19 -1.47 3.85
C VAL A 100 1.18 -0.55 5.07
N ASP A 101 2.33 -0.41 5.72
CA ASP A 101 2.44 0.47 6.88
C ASP A 101 2.59 1.92 6.43
N ILE A 102 1.81 2.81 7.03
CA ILE A 102 1.78 4.23 6.65
C ILE A 102 1.92 5.08 7.90
N TRP A 103 2.93 5.94 7.92
CA TRP A 103 3.09 6.99 8.92
C TRP A 103 2.86 8.33 8.25
N LEU A 104 1.98 9.16 8.79
CA LEU A 104 1.71 10.50 8.25
C LEU A 104 2.15 11.58 9.25
N ASP A 105 2.55 12.72 8.70
CA ASP A 105 2.52 13.97 9.43
C ASP A 105 1.06 14.48 9.42
N THR A 106 0.48 14.59 10.61
CA THR A 106 -0.90 15.06 10.82
C THR A 106 -0.97 16.45 11.43
N SER A 107 0.15 17.18 11.48
CA SER A 107 0.17 18.60 11.87
C SER A 107 -0.72 19.45 10.96
N ASN A 108 -0.88 19.03 9.70
CA ASN A 108 -1.87 19.58 8.78
C ASN A 108 -2.87 18.50 8.36
N GLN A 109 -4.09 18.60 8.88
CA GLN A 109 -5.16 17.65 8.60
C GLN A 109 -5.58 17.60 7.13
N GLN A 110 -5.63 18.74 6.44
CA GLN A 110 -6.06 18.78 5.04
C GLN A 110 -5.10 17.97 4.16
N ILE A 111 -3.80 18.09 4.43
CA ILE A 111 -2.77 17.31 3.75
C ILE A 111 -2.91 15.83 4.13
N ALA A 112 -3.01 15.51 5.42
CA ALA A 112 -3.16 14.13 5.88
C ALA A 112 -4.38 13.43 5.26
N TYR A 113 -5.55 14.07 5.24
CA TYR A 113 -6.77 13.53 4.61
C TYR A 113 -6.63 13.36 3.10
N THR A 114 -5.98 14.31 2.42
CA THR A 114 -5.71 14.20 0.98
C THR A 114 -4.81 13.00 0.69
N LEU A 115 -3.74 12.81 1.47
CA LEU A 115 -2.85 11.65 1.36
C LEU A 115 -3.59 10.34 1.64
N GLN A 116 -4.38 10.26 2.70
CA GLN A 116 -5.17 9.07 3.02
C GLN A 116 -6.11 8.68 1.87
N ARG A 117 -6.87 9.66 1.34
CA ARG A 117 -7.77 9.46 0.20
C ARG A 117 -7.01 8.95 -1.03
N ASP A 118 -5.90 9.59 -1.38
CA ASP A 118 -5.16 9.27 -2.61
C ASP A 118 -4.43 7.93 -2.51
N LEU A 119 -3.92 7.58 -1.33
CA LEU A 119 -3.35 6.26 -1.04
C LEU A 119 -4.41 5.16 -1.14
N HIS A 120 -5.60 5.40 -0.60
CA HIS A 120 -6.73 4.46 -0.67
C HIS A 120 -7.24 4.30 -2.10
N GLN A 121 -7.46 5.40 -2.81
CA GLN A 121 -7.93 5.39 -4.19
C GLN A 121 -6.90 4.74 -5.13
N GLY A 122 -5.61 5.02 -4.92
CA GLY A 122 -4.53 4.37 -5.66
C GLY A 122 -4.55 2.86 -5.46
N PHE A 123 -4.84 2.39 -4.24
CA PHE A 123 -4.90 0.95 -3.97
C PHE A 123 -6.12 0.31 -4.63
N TYR A 124 -7.26 1.00 -4.60
CA TYR A 124 -8.46 0.56 -5.30
C TYR A 124 -8.19 0.40 -6.80
N ASN A 125 -7.61 1.41 -7.45
CA ASN A 125 -7.29 1.37 -8.88
C ASN A 125 -6.26 0.26 -9.20
N PHE A 126 -5.23 0.14 -8.37
CA PHE A 126 -4.25 -0.95 -8.42
C PHE A 126 -4.94 -2.32 -8.40
N SER A 127 -5.79 -2.58 -7.40
CA SER A 127 -6.47 -3.86 -7.24
C SER A 127 -7.38 -4.18 -8.42
N ALA A 128 -8.13 -3.17 -8.92
CA ALA A 128 -9.02 -3.34 -10.07
C ALA A 128 -8.26 -3.76 -11.33
N GLU A 129 -7.12 -3.14 -11.63
CA GLU A 129 -6.35 -3.46 -12.84
C GLU A 129 -5.68 -4.82 -12.75
N ILE A 130 -4.98 -5.13 -11.65
CA ILE A 130 -4.26 -6.41 -11.54
C ILE A 130 -5.21 -7.60 -11.57
N LEU A 131 -6.40 -7.45 -10.96
CA LEU A 131 -7.37 -8.55 -10.87
C LEU A 131 -8.08 -8.74 -12.21
N LYS A 132 -8.30 -7.67 -12.97
CA LYS A 132 -8.79 -7.76 -14.35
C LYS A 132 -7.81 -8.49 -15.26
N GLU A 133 -6.52 -8.20 -15.19
CA GLU A 133 -5.50 -8.91 -15.99
C GLU A 133 -5.42 -10.41 -15.66
N CYS A 134 -5.67 -10.80 -14.41
CA CYS A 134 -5.63 -12.20 -13.98
C CYS A 134 -7.01 -12.90 -13.98
N TYR A 135 -8.07 -12.29 -14.51
CA TYR A 135 -9.44 -12.83 -14.47
C TYR A 135 -9.94 -13.17 -13.05
N VAL A 136 -9.45 -12.45 -12.04
CA VAL A 136 -9.87 -12.58 -10.65
C VAL A 136 -10.89 -11.49 -10.33
N ASN A 137 -11.88 -11.77 -9.47
CA ASN A 137 -12.87 -10.78 -9.08
C ASN A 137 -12.18 -9.62 -8.32
N PRO A 138 -12.31 -8.36 -8.79
CA PRO A 138 -11.63 -7.21 -8.22
C PRO A 138 -12.03 -6.90 -6.77
N HIS A 139 -13.19 -7.37 -6.32
CA HIS A 139 -13.73 -7.14 -4.99
C HIS A 139 -13.21 -8.11 -3.92
N LEU A 140 -12.31 -9.03 -4.27
CA LEU A 140 -11.73 -9.99 -3.33
C LEU A 140 -10.64 -9.39 -2.43
N ILE A 141 -10.17 -8.18 -2.73
CA ILE A 141 -9.12 -7.51 -1.96
C ILE A 141 -9.69 -6.27 -1.27
N THR A 142 -9.67 -6.29 0.05
CA THR A 142 -9.77 -5.07 0.85
C THR A 142 -8.39 -4.42 0.97
N PRO A 143 -8.25 -3.10 0.78
CA PRO A 143 -6.97 -2.42 0.93
C PRO A 143 -6.32 -2.72 2.29
N PRO A 144 -5.12 -3.33 2.35
CA PRO A 144 -4.42 -3.65 3.59
C PRO A 144 -3.59 -2.44 4.04
N LEU A 145 -4.17 -1.24 3.99
CA LEU A 145 -3.50 0.01 4.38
C LEU A 145 -3.61 0.17 5.90
N LEU A 146 -2.48 0.15 6.58
CA LEU A 146 -2.41 0.30 8.02
C LEU A 146 -1.77 1.64 8.38
N TYR A 147 -2.61 2.59 8.77
CA TYR A 147 -2.16 3.86 9.33
C TYR A 147 -1.67 3.64 10.76
N ARG A 148 -0.38 3.92 10.97
CA ARG A 148 0.29 3.87 12.26
C ARG A 148 0.20 5.24 12.93
N ASP A 149 0.51 5.27 14.23
CA ASP A 149 0.57 6.50 15.01
C ASP A 149 1.39 7.57 14.25
N PRO A 150 0.86 8.80 14.13
CA PRO A 150 1.47 9.83 13.31
C PRO A 150 2.82 10.27 13.90
N ILE A 151 3.74 10.69 13.02
CA ILE A 151 5.07 11.18 13.45
C ILE A 151 4.94 12.54 14.14
N TYR A 152 4.04 13.39 13.62
CA TYR A 152 3.62 14.64 14.24
C TYR A 152 2.09 14.75 14.20
N GLY A 153 1.53 15.44 15.20
CA GLY A 153 0.09 15.63 15.38
C GLY A 153 -0.55 14.59 16.32
N PHE A 154 -1.88 14.47 16.26
CA PHE A 154 -2.66 13.59 17.15
C PHE A 154 -3.46 12.59 16.34
N ASP A 155 -3.49 11.36 16.83
CA ASP A 155 -4.15 10.22 16.20
C ASP A 155 -5.69 10.36 16.15
N ARG A 156 -6.24 11.20 17.05
CA ARG A 156 -7.65 11.61 17.07
C ARG A 156 -7.75 13.11 17.39
N PRO A 157 -7.72 13.97 16.38
CA PRO A 157 -7.91 15.38 16.63
C PRO A 157 -9.36 15.64 17.04
N THR A 158 -9.57 16.25 18.20
CA THR A 158 -10.90 16.72 18.62
C THR A 158 -11.27 17.97 17.81
N PHE A 159 -12.56 18.18 17.55
CA PHE A 159 -13.06 19.39 16.85
C PHE A 159 -12.55 20.70 17.48
N THR A 160 -12.24 20.68 18.78
CA THR A 160 -11.68 21.82 19.53
C THR A 160 -10.21 22.11 19.24
N ALA A 161 -9.44 21.15 18.70
CA ALA A 161 -8.03 21.34 18.37
C ALA A 161 -7.81 22.24 17.13
N PHE A 162 -8.88 22.46 16.34
CA PHE A 162 -8.87 23.28 15.12
C PHE A 162 -9.92 24.39 15.14
N ALA A 163 -10.55 24.64 16.29
CA ALA A 163 -11.28 25.87 16.50
C ALA A 163 -10.25 27.01 16.52
N ALA A 164 -10.19 27.78 15.43
CA ALA A 164 -9.54 29.09 15.47
C ALA A 164 -10.15 29.86 16.66
N PRO A 165 -9.36 30.61 17.46
CA PRO A 165 -9.91 31.40 18.55
C PRO A 165 -10.93 32.39 17.95
N GLY A 166 -12.23 32.10 18.07
CA GLY A 166 -13.30 32.85 17.41
C GLY A 166 -14.52 32.05 16.93
N VAL A 167 -14.54 30.72 17.01
CA VAL A 167 -15.75 29.94 16.70
C VAL A 167 -16.56 29.69 17.98
N LEU A 168 -17.51 30.62 18.23
CA LEU A 168 -18.61 30.71 19.22
C LEU A 168 -18.51 29.96 20.55
#